data_AF-A0A1H4JH04-F1
#
_entry.id   AF-A0A1H4JH04-F1
#
_cell.length_a   1.000
_cell.length_b   1.000
_cell.length_c   1.000
_cell.angle_alpha   90.00
_cell.angle_beta   90.00
_cell.angle_gamma   90.00
#
_symmetry.space_group_name_H-M   'P 1'
#
loop_
_entity.id
_entity.type
_entity.pdbx_description
1 polymer ?
#
loop_
_entity_poly.entity_id
_entity_poly.type
_entity_poly.pdbx_seq_one_letter_code
_entity_poly.pdbx_strand_id
1 'polypeptide(L)'
;MSETRYKIVFDGTLLPGVEKSTAQLNLAELFKSDAAAVERLFSGQRVELKRDLTQADAQRYLEALKNAGIDARIEAEQALDLNLDAVTHAPTPAPISESPYAPPQATVGEALPQYATLNVFSFEGRIGRLRYLAWTLVLTVAMLAVVGVGAFFGILSAAVLNSTLLTGVGIIGGIVVFIGFIVVSIQISVQRLHDLGWSGWLWLLNFVPIVGSIFPLVLMVSPGSNVANRYGAPPPPNTTAVKVLSWMWVVLIVALIIGLVAGGLSSLEDRYSETSYSENVDSASVDEEAEPADSAAAPVESEQE
;
A
#
# COMPACT_ATOMS: atom_id res chain seq x y z
N MET A 1 -0.22 -1.36 -32.93
CA MET A 1 -1.17 -1.78 -33.98
C MET A 1 -1.34 -3.28 -33.82
N SER A 2 -2.53 -3.76 -33.44
CA SER A 2 -2.79 -5.19 -33.31
C SER A 2 -2.79 -5.82 -34.70
N GLU A 3 -1.80 -6.65 -35.01
CA GLU A 3 -1.78 -7.37 -36.29
C GLU A 3 -2.97 -8.35 -36.31
N THR A 4 -3.75 -8.32 -37.38
CA THR A 4 -4.86 -9.26 -37.58
C THR A 4 -4.29 -10.67 -37.74
N ARG A 5 -4.61 -11.56 -36.80
CA ARG A 5 -4.25 -12.98 -36.87
C ARG A 5 -5.36 -13.77 -37.55
N TYR A 6 -5.00 -14.85 -38.22
CA TYR A 6 -5.90 -15.67 -39.01
C TYR A 6 -5.86 -17.12 -38.53
N LYS A 7 -6.99 -17.81 -38.67
CA LYS A 7 -7.11 -19.25 -38.43
C LYS A 7 -7.65 -19.97 -39.66
N ILE A 8 -7.29 -21.24 -39.80
CA ILE A 8 -7.73 -22.11 -40.89
C ILE A 8 -8.74 -23.11 -40.36
N VAL A 9 -9.90 -23.13 -41.00
CA VAL A 9 -11.05 -23.92 -40.61
C VAL A 9 -11.37 -24.92 -41.72
N PHE A 10 -11.65 -26.15 -41.32
CA PHE A 10 -12.06 -27.25 -42.18
C PHE A 10 -13.41 -27.78 -41.72
N ASP A 11 -14.32 -28.05 -42.65
CA ASP A 11 -15.69 -28.50 -42.37
C ASP A 11 -16.00 -29.89 -42.94
N GLY A 12 -14.99 -30.66 -43.32
CA GLY A 12 -15.17 -32.01 -43.85
C GLY A 12 -15.42 -32.06 -45.35
N THR A 13 -15.41 -30.93 -46.06
CA THR A 13 -15.69 -30.86 -47.50
C THR A 13 -14.46 -31.16 -48.37
N LEU A 14 -14.64 -31.99 -49.40
CA LEU A 14 -13.59 -32.40 -50.32
C LEU A 14 -13.75 -31.67 -51.65
N LEU A 15 -12.63 -31.44 -52.34
CA LEU A 15 -12.67 -30.86 -53.69
C LEU A 15 -13.29 -31.85 -54.69
N PRO A 16 -14.00 -31.36 -55.73
CA PRO A 16 -14.62 -32.22 -56.74
C PRO A 16 -13.60 -33.15 -57.40
N GLY A 17 -13.85 -34.46 -57.36
CA GLY A 17 -13.00 -35.48 -57.98
C GLY A 17 -11.95 -36.12 -57.07
N VAL A 18 -11.90 -35.79 -55.78
CA VAL A 18 -10.99 -36.42 -54.81
C VAL A 18 -11.74 -37.43 -53.94
N GLU A 19 -11.25 -38.67 -53.90
CA GLU A 19 -11.81 -39.72 -53.04
C GLU A 19 -11.39 -39.52 -51.58
N LYS A 20 -12.30 -39.80 -50.64
CA LYS A 20 -12.11 -39.62 -49.19
C LYS A 20 -10.85 -40.31 -48.65
N SER A 21 -10.56 -41.52 -49.15
CA SER A 21 -9.36 -42.30 -48.78
C SER A 21 -8.06 -41.60 -49.19
N THR A 22 -8.04 -41.00 -50.37
CA THR A 22 -6.87 -40.28 -50.93
C THR A 22 -6.64 -38.96 -50.20
N ALA A 23 -7.71 -38.22 -49.90
CA ALA A 23 -7.62 -36.97 -49.13
C ALA A 23 -7.12 -37.20 -47.69
N GLN A 24 -7.53 -38.31 -47.05
CA GLN A 24 -7.05 -38.67 -45.71
C GLN A 24 -5.55 -38.98 -45.69
N LEU A 25 -5.05 -39.70 -46.70
CA LEU A 25 -3.62 -39.99 -46.84
C LEU A 25 -2.80 -38.72 -47.07
N ASN A 26 -3.23 -37.86 -47.99
CA ASN A 26 -2.55 -36.60 -48.28
C ASN A 26 -2.54 -35.65 -47.08
N LEU A 27 -3.63 -35.61 -46.30
CA LEU A 27 -3.69 -34.79 -45.09
C LEU A 27 -2.84 -35.37 -43.95
N ALA A 28 -2.79 -36.70 -43.80
CA ALA A 28 -1.89 -37.36 -42.86
C ALA A 28 -0.42 -37.06 -43.16
N GLU A 29 -0.03 -37.07 -44.44
CA GLU A 29 1.31 -36.69 -44.88
C GLU A 29 1.61 -35.20 -44.61
N LEU A 30 0.69 -34.31 -44.96
CA LEU A 30 0.87 -32.86 -44.81
C LEU A 30 1.05 -32.45 -43.34
N PHE A 31 0.29 -33.05 -42.43
CA PHE A 31 0.37 -32.76 -40.99
C PHE A 31 1.29 -33.71 -40.22
N LYS A 32 1.97 -34.66 -40.90
CA LYS A 32 2.78 -35.71 -40.28
C LYS A 32 2.05 -36.42 -39.14
N SER A 33 0.76 -36.69 -39.34
CA SER A 33 -0.16 -37.20 -38.33
C SER A 33 -0.64 -38.60 -38.70
N ASP A 34 -1.08 -39.37 -37.70
CA ASP A 34 -1.61 -40.72 -37.91
C ASP A 34 -2.95 -40.68 -38.67
N ALA A 35 -3.17 -41.64 -39.59
CA ALA A 35 -4.36 -41.72 -40.41
C ALA A 35 -5.65 -41.81 -39.57
N ALA A 36 -5.58 -42.47 -38.41
CA ALA A 36 -6.70 -42.57 -37.46
C ALA A 36 -6.99 -41.24 -36.73
N ALA A 37 -6.00 -40.34 -36.57
CA ALA A 37 -6.21 -39.01 -36.01
C ALA A 37 -6.90 -38.10 -37.04
N VAL A 38 -6.52 -38.24 -38.31
CA VAL A 38 -7.09 -37.50 -39.43
C VAL A 38 -8.54 -37.90 -39.72
N GLU A 39 -8.90 -39.18 -39.58
CA GLU A 39 -10.28 -39.64 -39.77
C GLU A 39 -11.28 -38.89 -38.88
N ARG A 40 -10.88 -38.54 -37.65
CA ARG A 40 -11.72 -37.78 -36.70
C ARG A 40 -12.04 -36.36 -37.18
N LEU A 41 -11.20 -35.79 -38.06
CA LEU A 41 -11.41 -34.47 -38.67
C LEU A 41 -12.50 -34.49 -39.75
N PHE A 42 -12.79 -35.66 -40.33
CA PHE A 42 -13.85 -35.85 -41.34
C PHE A 42 -15.19 -36.27 -40.71
N SER A 43 -15.41 -35.96 -39.43
CA SER A 43 -16.64 -36.24 -38.68
C SER A 43 -17.82 -35.33 -39.07
N GLY A 44 -17.63 -34.43 -40.04
CA GLY A 44 -18.64 -33.45 -40.50
C GLY A 44 -18.83 -32.28 -39.54
N GLN A 45 -18.03 -32.20 -38.48
CA GLN A 45 -17.98 -31.05 -37.59
C GLN A 45 -16.89 -30.08 -38.05
N ARG A 46 -17.12 -28.80 -37.83
CA ARG A 46 -16.17 -27.73 -38.12
C ARG A 46 -14.94 -27.86 -37.20
N VAL A 47 -13.77 -28.15 -37.75
CA VAL A 47 -12.51 -28.30 -37.00
C VAL A 47 -11.50 -27.21 -37.38
N GLU A 48 -10.79 -26.70 -36.38
CA GLU A 48 -9.70 -25.74 -36.56
C GLU A 48 -8.38 -26.50 -36.76
N LEU A 49 -7.74 -26.31 -37.91
CA LEU A 49 -6.48 -27.02 -38.23
C LEU A 49 -5.26 -26.28 -37.68
N LYS A 50 -5.26 -24.94 -37.75
CA LYS A 50 -4.16 -24.10 -37.29
C LYS A 50 -4.66 -22.68 -36.98
N ARG A 51 -4.13 -22.08 -35.91
CA ARG A 51 -4.47 -20.74 -35.39
C ARG A 51 -3.26 -19.82 -35.38
N ASP A 52 -3.51 -18.54 -35.13
CA ASP A 52 -2.46 -17.54 -34.87
C ASP A 52 -1.49 -17.34 -36.05
N LEU A 53 -2.01 -17.35 -37.27
CA LEU A 53 -1.23 -17.21 -38.50
C LEU A 53 -1.22 -15.76 -38.99
N THR A 54 -0.11 -15.35 -39.61
CA THR A 54 -0.08 -14.12 -40.42
C THR A 54 -0.88 -14.33 -41.72
N GLN A 55 -1.28 -13.25 -42.39
CA GLN A 55 -2.02 -13.36 -43.66
C GLN A 55 -1.25 -14.14 -44.73
N ALA A 56 0.07 -13.91 -44.82
CA ALA A 56 0.93 -14.58 -45.79
C ALA A 56 1.06 -16.08 -45.49
N ASP A 57 1.20 -16.44 -44.20
CA ASP A 57 1.28 -17.86 -43.80
C ASP A 57 -0.06 -18.56 -44.02
N ALA A 58 -1.18 -17.92 -43.66
CA ALA A 58 -2.51 -18.48 -43.84
C ALA A 58 -2.80 -18.82 -45.31
N GLN A 59 -2.40 -17.96 -46.25
CA GLN A 59 -2.50 -18.23 -47.69
C GLN A 59 -1.67 -19.43 -48.11
N ARG A 60 -0.42 -19.53 -47.64
CA ARG A 60 0.49 -20.64 -47.94
C ARG A 60 -0.06 -21.99 -47.44
N TYR A 61 -0.66 -22.00 -46.25
CA TYR A 61 -1.31 -23.20 -45.72
C TYR A 61 -2.59 -23.56 -46.48
N LEU A 62 -3.39 -22.58 -46.91
CA LEU A 62 -4.58 -22.85 -47.73
C LEU A 62 -4.21 -23.47 -49.08
N GLU A 63 -3.14 -22.99 -49.72
CA GLU A 63 -2.64 -23.56 -50.98
C GLU A 63 -2.17 -25.01 -50.81
N ALA A 64 -1.46 -25.30 -49.71
CA ALA A 64 -1.06 -26.67 -49.39
C ALA A 64 -2.25 -27.60 -49.14
N LEU A 65 -3.30 -27.12 -48.47
CA LEU A 65 -4.53 -27.88 -48.23
C LEU A 65 -5.33 -28.13 -49.52
N LYS A 66 -5.38 -27.14 -50.42
CA LYS A 66 -6.00 -27.29 -51.74
C LYS A 66 -5.28 -28.36 -52.58
N ASN A 67 -3.96 -28.36 -52.56
CA ASN A 67 -3.14 -29.38 -53.22
C ASN A 67 -3.34 -30.78 -52.61
N ALA A 68 -3.66 -30.86 -51.31
CA ALA A 68 -4.03 -32.10 -50.64
C ALA A 68 -5.46 -32.59 -50.96
N GLY A 69 -6.24 -31.80 -51.73
CA GLY A 69 -7.58 -32.18 -52.19
C GLY A 69 -8.72 -31.73 -51.28
N ILE A 70 -8.49 -30.76 -50.41
CA ILE A 70 -9.37 -30.41 -49.29
C ILE A 70 -9.81 -28.95 -49.40
N ASP A 71 -11.09 -28.69 -49.17
CA ASP A 71 -11.64 -27.33 -49.17
C ASP A 71 -11.58 -26.75 -47.76
N ALA A 72 -10.61 -25.84 -47.54
CA ALA A 72 -10.38 -25.20 -46.26
C ALA A 72 -10.50 -23.68 -46.42
N ARG A 73 -11.00 -23.00 -45.39
CA ARG A 73 -11.26 -21.55 -45.42
C ARG A 73 -10.45 -20.81 -44.37
N ILE A 74 -10.02 -19.60 -44.73
CA ILE A 74 -9.35 -18.67 -43.82
C ILE A 74 -10.41 -17.82 -43.13
N GLU A 75 -10.36 -17.76 -41.81
CA GLU A 75 -11.19 -16.86 -41.01
C GLU A 75 -10.30 -15.93 -40.17
N ALA A 76 -10.69 -14.66 -40.06
CA ALA A 76 -10.01 -13.72 -39.19
C ALA A 76 -10.26 -14.10 -37.72
N GLU A 77 -9.20 -14.29 -36.97
CA GLU A 77 -9.27 -14.51 -35.53
C GLU A 77 -9.41 -13.14 -34.87
N GLN A 78 -10.62 -12.79 -34.45
CA GLN A 78 -10.80 -11.64 -33.57
C GLN A 78 -9.99 -11.93 -32.32
N ALA A 79 -8.96 -11.10 -32.07
CA ALA A 79 -8.24 -11.13 -30.81
C ALA A 79 -9.30 -11.07 -29.72
N LEU A 80 -9.40 -12.11 -28.89
CA LEU A 80 -10.12 -12.00 -27.63
C LEU A 80 -9.33 -10.99 -26.81
N ASP A 81 -9.68 -9.72 -26.99
CA ASP A 81 -9.40 -8.70 -26.00
C ASP A 81 -10.21 -9.15 -24.79
N LEU A 82 -9.53 -9.68 -23.77
CA LEU A 82 -10.12 -9.94 -22.46
C LEU A 82 -10.39 -8.58 -21.82
N ASN A 83 -11.30 -7.84 -22.44
CA ASN A 83 -11.71 -6.54 -22.01
C ASN A 83 -12.68 -6.74 -20.84
N LEU A 84 -12.14 -6.62 -19.63
CA LEU A 84 -12.92 -6.66 -18.39
C LEU A 84 -13.98 -5.54 -18.34
N ASP A 85 -13.92 -4.52 -19.20
CA ASP A 85 -14.94 -3.47 -19.31
C ASP A 85 -16.19 -3.92 -20.08
N ALA A 86 -16.14 -5.06 -20.79
CA ALA A 86 -17.30 -5.61 -21.52
C ALA A 86 -18.27 -6.43 -20.63
N VAL A 87 -18.08 -6.44 -19.31
CA VAL A 87 -19.14 -6.85 -18.37
C VAL A 87 -20.11 -5.67 -18.15
N THR A 88 -20.56 -5.06 -19.25
CA THR A 88 -21.74 -4.21 -19.23
C THR A 88 -22.95 -5.10 -19.02
N HIS A 89 -23.56 -4.96 -17.84
CA HIS A 89 -24.89 -5.40 -17.45
C HIS A 89 -25.41 -6.66 -18.17
N ALA A 90 -25.32 -7.81 -17.49
CA ALA A 90 -26.24 -8.90 -17.79
C ALA A 90 -27.66 -8.29 -17.87
N PRO A 91 -28.42 -8.50 -18.96
CA PRO A 91 -29.81 -8.09 -19.00
C PRO A 91 -30.51 -8.70 -17.78
N THR A 92 -31.35 -7.91 -17.12
CA THR A 92 -32.22 -8.35 -16.03
C THR A 92 -32.77 -9.74 -16.39
N PRO A 93 -32.54 -10.78 -15.56
CA PRO A 93 -33.03 -12.11 -15.88
C PRO A 93 -34.53 -12.00 -16.10
N ALA A 94 -35.01 -12.33 -17.29
CA ALA A 94 -36.42 -12.63 -17.48
C ALA A 94 -36.80 -13.70 -16.44
N PRO A 95 -37.98 -13.64 -15.82
CA PRO A 95 -38.38 -14.59 -14.79
C PRO A 95 -38.28 -16.01 -15.35
N ILE A 96 -37.25 -16.72 -14.91
CA ILE A 96 -36.97 -18.11 -15.26
C ILE A 96 -38.04 -18.95 -14.60
N SER A 97 -38.78 -19.73 -15.41
CA SER A 97 -39.63 -20.80 -14.91
C SER A 97 -38.79 -21.72 -14.00
N GLU A 98 -39.20 -21.87 -12.75
CA GLU A 98 -38.53 -22.72 -11.76
C GLU A 98 -38.49 -24.17 -12.27
N SER A 99 -37.34 -24.60 -12.78
CA SER A 99 -37.09 -26.01 -13.08
C SER A 99 -36.83 -26.76 -11.78
N PRO A 100 -37.53 -27.89 -11.50
CA PRO A 100 -37.41 -28.64 -10.24
C PRO A 100 -36.01 -29.21 -9.92
N TYR A 101 -35.10 -29.20 -10.90
CA TYR A 101 -33.71 -29.67 -10.76
C TYR A 101 -32.68 -28.54 -10.89
N ALA A 102 -33.09 -27.28 -10.71
CA ALA A 102 -32.15 -26.18 -10.71
C ALA A 102 -31.17 -26.29 -9.52
N PRO A 103 -29.85 -26.22 -9.75
CA PRO A 103 -28.88 -26.20 -8.66
C PRO A 103 -29.10 -24.98 -7.77
N PRO A 104 -28.84 -25.06 -6.45
CA PRO A 104 -28.98 -23.92 -5.55
C PRO A 104 -28.07 -22.79 -6.02
N GLN A 105 -28.66 -21.67 -6.40
CA GLN A 105 -27.95 -20.44 -6.72
C GLN A 105 -27.44 -19.87 -5.39
N ALA A 106 -26.16 -20.07 -5.08
CA ALA A 106 -25.51 -19.24 -4.07
C ALA A 106 -25.30 -17.86 -4.68
N THR A 107 -25.71 -16.80 -3.98
CA THR A 107 -25.34 -15.42 -4.36
C THR A 107 -23.83 -15.27 -4.15
N VAL A 108 -23.03 -15.67 -5.14
CA VAL A 108 -21.57 -15.57 -5.08
C VAL A 108 -21.18 -14.14 -5.45
N GLY A 109 -21.04 -13.31 -4.43
CA GLY A 109 -20.50 -11.96 -4.57
C GLY A 109 -21.51 -10.95 -5.10
N GLU A 110 -22.01 -10.11 -4.20
CA GLU A 110 -22.45 -8.78 -4.62
C GLU A 110 -21.25 -8.11 -5.31
N ALA A 111 -21.45 -7.61 -6.53
CA ALA A 111 -20.39 -6.94 -7.28
C ALA A 111 -19.97 -5.70 -6.49
N LEU A 112 -18.85 -5.80 -5.77
CA LEU A 112 -18.32 -4.69 -5.01
C LEU A 112 -18.01 -3.53 -5.97
N PRO A 113 -18.30 -2.28 -5.58
CA PRO A 113 -17.92 -1.14 -6.39
C PRO A 113 -16.41 -1.15 -6.62
N GLN A 114 -15.96 -0.63 -7.77
CA GLN A 114 -14.54 -0.58 -8.12
C GLN A 114 -13.70 0.13 -7.05
N TYR A 115 -14.29 1.14 -6.39
CA TYR A 115 -13.65 1.89 -5.31
C TYR A 115 -14.59 2.05 -4.11
N ALA A 116 -14.03 2.03 -2.91
CA ALA A 116 -14.76 2.32 -1.68
C ALA A 116 -15.07 3.82 -1.55
N THR A 117 -16.18 4.13 -0.88
CA THR A 117 -16.50 5.49 -0.45
C THR A 117 -15.55 5.92 0.67
N LEU A 118 -15.13 7.19 0.65
CA LEU A 118 -14.22 7.73 1.64
C LEU A 118 -15.01 8.43 2.75
N ASN A 119 -14.97 7.88 3.96
CA ASN A 119 -15.51 8.54 5.15
C ASN A 119 -14.48 8.50 6.29
N VAL A 120 -13.74 9.59 6.46
CA VAL A 120 -12.62 9.68 7.41
C VAL A 120 -13.06 9.71 8.88
N PHE A 121 -14.33 10.01 9.16
CA PHE A 121 -14.89 10.10 10.50
C PHE A 121 -15.66 8.83 10.92
N SER A 122 -15.46 7.74 10.19
CA SER A 122 -16.02 6.41 10.48
C SER A 122 -14.94 5.43 10.90
N PHE A 123 -15.33 4.34 11.55
CA PHE A 123 -14.48 3.17 11.75
C PHE A 123 -14.56 2.18 10.58
N GLU A 124 -15.53 2.37 9.68
CA GLU A 124 -15.73 1.55 8.50
C GLU A 124 -14.94 2.08 7.31
N GLY A 125 -14.60 1.17 6.40
CA GLY A 125 -13.85 1.51 5.19
C GLY A 125 -12.34 1.44 5.39
N ARG A 126 -11.64 1.97 4.37
CA ARG A 126 -10.20 1.79 4.17
C ARG A 126 -9.57 3.09 3.70
N ILE A 127 -8.39 3.42 4.25
CA ILE A 127 -7.57 4.52 3.73
C ILE A 127 -6.19 4.04 3.30
N GLY A 128 -5.80 4.43 2.10
CA GLY A 128 -4.46 4.16 1.58
C GLY A 128 -3.38 4.95 2.33
N ARG A 129 -2.12 4.48 2.25
CA ARG A 129 -0.96 5.08 2.94
C ARG A 129 -0.78 6.59 2.72
N LEU A 130 -1.02 7.08 1.50
CA LEU A 130 -0.88 8.51 1.20
C LEU A 130 -1.96 9.34 1.90
N ARG A 131 -3.22 8.90 1.89
CA ARG A 131 -4.29 9.57 2.64
C ARG A 131 -4.05 9.52 4.14
N TYR A 132 -3.56 8.39 4.65
CA TYR A 132 -3.14 8.28 6.05
C TYR A 132 -2.09 9.35 6.41
N LEU A 133 -1.04 9.49 5.59
CA LEU A 133 -0.02 10.53 5.80
C LEU A 133 -0.58 11.96 5.71
N ALA A 134 -1.43 12.23 4.72
CA ALA A 134 -2.01 13.56 4.55
C ALA A 134 -2.94 13.94 5.71
N TRP A 135 -3.81 13.02 6.14
CA TRP A 135 -4.76 13.27 7.22
C TRP A 135 -4.10 13.30 8.60
N THR A 136 -3.07 12.49 8.85
CA THR A 136 -2.29 12.58 10.09
C THR A 136 -1.58 13.93 10.21
N LEU A 137 -0.96 14.43 9.13
CA LEU A 137 -0.43 15.78 9.08
C LEU A 137 -1.50 16.85 9.35
N VAL A 138 -2.64 16.80 8.65
CA VAL A 138 -3.73 17.78 8.82
C VAL A 138 -4.22 17.78 10.27
N LEU A 139 -4.41 16.60 10.85
CA LEU A 139 -4.83 16.45 12.24
C LEU A 139 -3.78 16.99 13.22
N THR A 140 -2.48 16.72 12.99
CA THR A 140 -1.40 17.26 13.82
C THR A 140 -1.31 18.77 13.74
N VAL A 141 -1.37 19.35 12.54
CA VAL A 141 -1.33 20.82 12.37
C VAL A 141 -2.55 21.48 13.00
N ALA A 142 -3.75 20.90 12.82
CA ALA A 142 -4.96 21.38 13.46
C ALA A 142 -4.84 21.32 15.00
N MET A 143 -4.29 20.25 15.55
CA MET A 143 -4.07 20.13 16.99
C MET A 143 -3.07 21.18 17.50
N LEU A 144 -1.95 21.37 16.80
CA LEU A 144 -0.95 22.39 17.16
C LEU A 144 -1.54 23.81 17.13
N ALA A 145 -2.38 24.11 16.14
CA ALA A 145 -3.08 25.39 16.08
C ALA A 145 -4.04 25.58 17.26
N VAL A 146 -4.85 24.56 17.56
CA VAL A 146 -5.78 24.58 18.71
C VAL A 146 -5.04 24.73 20.04
N VAL A 147 -3.96 23.98 20.25
CA VAL A 147 -3.12 24.09 21.46
C VAL A 147 -2.46 25.45 21.53
N GLY A 148 -1.91 25.95 20.44
CA GLY A 148 -1.25 27.27 20.40
C GLY A 148 -2.22 28.40 20.76
N VAL A 149 -3.42 28.38 20.17
CA VAL A 149 -4.49 29.35 20.48
C VAL A 149 -4.96 29.19 21.93
N GLY A 150 -5.21 27.96 22.39
CA GLY A 150 -5.63 27.68 23.76
C GLY A 150 -4.60 28.11 24.80
N ALA A 151 -3.32 27.82 24.55
CA ALA A 151 -2.21 28.24 25.42
C ALA A 151 -2.06 29.76 25.43
N PHE A 152 -2.17 30.42 24.28
CA PHE A 152 -2.12 31.89 24.18
C PHE A 152 -3.21 32.54 25.04
N PHE A 153 -4.47 32.11 24.89
CA PHE A 153 -5.57 32.64 25.69
C PHE A 153 -5.48 32.24 27.17
N GLY A 154 -4.96 31.04 27.48
CA GLY A 154 -4.73 30.60 28.84
C GLY A 154 -3.69 31.46 29.57
N ILE A 155 -2.56 31.74 28.93
CA ILE A 155 -1.50 32.61 29.47
C ILE A 155 -2.02 34.05 29.63
N LEU A 156 -2.71 34.58 28.62
CA LEU A 156 -3.29 35.93 28.70
C LEU A 156 -4.32 36.05 29.83
N SER A 157 -5.20 35.07 29.97
CA SER A 157 -6.17 35.00 31.07
C SER A 157 -5.48 34.95 32.43
N ALA A 158 -4.45 34.12 32.59
CA ALA A 158 -3.70 34.02 33.85
C ALA A 158 -3.00 35.35 34.19
N ALA A 159 -2.39 36.00 33.21
CA ALA A 159 -1.64 37.25 33.41
C ALA A 159 -2.54 38.47 33.68
N VAL A 160 -3.70 38.55 33.01
CA VAL A 160 -4.57 39.75 33.06
C VAL A 160 -5.73 39.58 34.04
N LEU A 161 -6.41 38.43 34.00
CA LEU A 161 -7.67 38.22 34.69
C LEU A 161 -7.50 37.55 36.05
N ASN A 162 -6.39 36.83 36.27
CA ASN A 162 -6.07 36.08 37.49
C ASN A 162 -7.27 35.29 38.06
N SER A 163 -8.06 34.68 37.15
CA SER A 163 -9.31 33.99 37.50
C SER A 163 -9.14 32.49 37.46
N THR A 164 -9.17 31.85 38.63
CA THR A 164 -9.08 30.39 38.77
C THR A 164 -10.25 29.68 38.07
N LEU A 165 -11.45 30.28 38.09
CA LEU A 165 -12.64 29.71 37.44
C LEU A 165 -12.45 29.63 35.92
N LEU A 166 -11.98 30.72 35.29
CA LEU A 166 -11.81 30.77 33.84
C LEU A 166 -10.71 29.82 33.36
N THR A 167 -9.63 29.71 34.13
CA THR A 167 -8.58 28.70 33.92
C THR A 167 -9.13 27.28 34.01
N GLY A 168 -9.96 26.97 35.02
CA GLY A 168 -10.60 25.67 35.17
C GLY A 168 -11.51 25.31 34.00
N VAL A 169 -12.34 26.25 33.52
CA VAL A 169 -13.19 26.05 32.33
C VAL A 169 -12.34 25.82 31.08
N GLY A 170 -11.25 26.56 30.91
CA GLY A 170 -10.32 26.39 29.80
C GLY A 170 -9.68 25.00 29.78
N ILE A 171 -9.26 24.48 30.93
CA ILE A 171 -8.70 23.12 31.05
C ILE A 171 -9.75 22.06 30.66
N ILE A 172 -10.97 22.15 31.19
CA ILE A 172 -12.05 21.20 30.87
C ILE A 172 -12.37 21.26 29.37
N GLY A 173 -12.49 22.45 28.80
CA GLY A 173 -12.68 22.64 27.35
C GLY A 173 -11.54 22.01 26.54
N GLY A 174 -10.29 22.21 26.96
CA GLY A 174 -9.11 21.60 26.35
C GLY A 174 -9.14 20.07 26.38
N ILE A 175 -9.56 19.46 27.49
CA ILE A 175 -9.71 18.00 27.62
C ILE A 175 -10.76 17.47 26.65
N VAL A 176 -11.93 18.12 26.55
CA VAL A 176 -12.99 17.72 25.62
C VAL A 176 -12.50 17.75 24.18
N VAL A 177 -11.81 18.82 23.80
CA VAL A 177 -11.22 18.95 22.46
C VAL A 177 -10.18 17.87 22.22
N PHE A 178 -9.29 17.62 23.19
CA PHE A 178 -8.27 16.58 23.10
C PHE A 178 -8.86 15.17 22.91
N ILE A 179 -9.93 14.84 23.62
CA ILE A 179 -10.65 13.57 23.44
C ILE A 179 -11.18 13.46 22.00
N GLY A 180 -11.77 14.53 21.47
CA GLY A 180 -12.23 14.57 20.08
C GLY A 180 -11.10 14.30 19.07
N PHE A 181 -9.94 14.92 19.29
CA PHE A 181 -8.73 14.66 18.46
C PHE A 181 -8.26 13.21 18.53
N ILE A 182 -8.25 12.61 19.73
CA ILE A 182 -7.91 11.19 19.90
C ILE A 182 -8.86 10.30 19.10
N VAL A 183 -10.17 10.54 19.19
CA VAL A 183 -11.17 9.74 18.47
C VAL A 183 -10.92 9.77 16.96
N VAL A 184 -10.69 10.96 16.37
CA VAL A 184 -10.41 11.09 14.93
C VAL A 184 -9.08 10.43 14.57
N SER A 185 -8.05 10.54 15.40
CA SER A 185 -6.75 9.86 15.20
C SER A 185 -6.90 8.33 15.17
N ILE A 186 -7.72 7.78 16.09
CA ILE A 186 -8.04 6.36 16.13
C ILE A 186 -8.79 5.96 14.86
N GLN A 187 -9.82 6.70 14.45
CA GLN A 187 -10.62 6.39 13.25
C GLN A 187 -9.74 6.29 12.00
N ILE A 188 -8.88 7.29 11.76
CA ILE A 188 -7.93 7.30 10.65
C ILE A 188 -6.99 6.07 10.73
N SER A 189 -6.46 5.77 11.90
CA SER A 189 -5.53 4.65 12.10
C SER A 189 -6.21 3.29 11.92
N VAL A 190 -7.46 3.13 12.37
CA VAL A 190 -8.26 1.91 12.20
C VAL A 190 -8.56 1.67 10.71
N GLN A 191 -9.00 2.69 9.97
CA GLN A 191 -9.20 2.55 8.53
C GLN A 191 -7.89 2.24 7.78
N ARG A 192 -6.75 2.68 8.32
CA ARG A 192 -5.43 2.31 7.76
C ARG A 192 -5.08 0.85 8.05
N LEU A 193 -5.39 0.36 9.23
CA LEU A 193 -5.26 -1.06 9.57
C LEU A 193 -6.15 -1.93 8.68
N HIS A 194 -7.38 -1.49 8.43
CA HIS A 194 -8.30 -2.16 7.50
C HIS A 194 -7.76 -2.20 6.06
N ASP A 195 -7.04 -1.17 5.62
CA ASP A 195 -6.38 -1.16 4.31
C ASP A 195 -5.25 -2.19 4.18
N LEU A 196 -4.58 -2.51 5.30
CA LEU A 196 -3.61 -3.62 5.40
C LEU A 196 -4.31 -4.99 5.55
N GLY A 197 -5.63 -5.01 5.69
CA GLY A 197 -6.40 -6.21 5.98
C GLY A 197 -6.29 -6.67 7.44
N TRP A 198 -5.78 -5.83 8.35
CA TRP A 198 -5.61 -6.11 9.77
C TRP A 198 -6.79 -5.62 10.61
N SER A 199 -6.92 -6.16 11.82
CA SER A 199 -7.93 -5.73 12.79
C SER A 199 -7.62 -4.34 13.36
N GLY A 200 -8.64 -3.49 13.48
CA GLY A 200 -8.53 -2.18 14.13
C GLY A 200 -8.03 -2.25 15.58
N TRP A 201 -8.25 -3.37 16.27
CA TRP A 201 -7.75 -3.61 17.64
C TRP A 201 -6.22 -3.52 17.76
N LEU A 202 -5.47 -3.75 16.67
CA LEU A 202 -4.02 -3.58 16.68
C LEU A 202 -3.58 -2.13 16.94
N TRP A 203 -4.49 -1.16 16.84
CA TRP A 203 -4.21 0.21 17.27
C TRP A 203 -3.77 0.31 18.74
N LEU A 204 -4.21 -0.62 19.61
CA LEU A 204 -3.80 -0.64 21.02
C LEU A 204 -2.30 -0.90 21.22
N LEU A 205 -1.57 -1.38 20.20
CA LEU A 205 -0.12 -1.55 20.25
C LEU A 205 0.62 -0.22 20.47
N ASN A 206 -0.02 0.93 20.21
CA ASN A 206 0.52 2.25 20.53
C ASN A 206 0.78 2.45 22.04
N PHE A 207 0.13 1.68 22.92
CA PHE A 207 0.36 1.76 24.38
C PHE A 207 1.55 0.95 24.88
N VAL A 208 2.17 0.13 24.03
CA VAL A 208 3.38 -0.62 24.37
C VAL A 208 4.59 0.26 24.04
N PRO A 209 5.50 0.63 24.97
CA PRO A 209 6.48 1.70 24.74
C PRO A 209 7.35 1.52 23.47
N ILE A 210 8.05 0.38 23.36
CA ILE A 210 8.95 0.11 22.23
C ILE A 210 8.12 -0.14 20.96
N VAL A 211 7.13 -1.04 21.04
CA VAL A 211 6.32 -1.42 19.87
C VAL A 211 5.52 -0.22 19.34
N GLY A 212 4.92 0.56 20.21
CA GLY A 212 4.12 1.75 19.89
C GLY A 212 4.93 2.88 19.27
N SER A 213 6.24 2.95 19.52
CA SER A 213 7.12 3.90 18.82
C SER A 213 7.37 3.50 17.36
N ILE A 214 7.44 2.19 17.08
CA ILE A 214 7.74 1.66 15.73
C ILE A 214 6.46 1.42 14.92
N PHE A 215 5.36 1.08 15.57
CA PHE A 215 4.13 0.65 14.92
C PHE A 215 3.53 1.70 13.96
N PRO A 216 3.45 3.01 14.29
CA PRO A 216 3.04 4.05 13.35
C PRO A 216 3.93 4.13 12.10
N LEU A 217 5.23 3.87 12.23
CA LEU A 217 6.16 3.82 11.09
C LEU A 217 5.83 2.65 10.16
N VAL A 218 5.46 1.50 10.73
CA VAL A 218 4.98 0.34 9.95
C VAL A 218 3.71 0.69 9.18
N LEU A 219 2.76 1.41 9.80
CA LEU A 219 1.53 1.85 9.12
C LEU A 219 1.80 2.85 7.99
N MET A 220 2.83 3.68 8.14
CA MET A 220 3.27 4.65 7.14
C MET A 220 3.91 3.97 5.91
N VAL A 221 4.75 2.96 6.11
CA VAL A 221 5.55 2.37 5.02
C VAL A 221 4.85 1.19 4.34
N SER A 222 4.11 0.37 5.09
CA SER A 222 3.52 -0.88 4.57
C SER A 222 2.57 -0.63 3.39
N PRO A 223 2.61 -1.40 2.29
CA PRO A 223 1.63 -1.26 1.21
C PRO A 223 0.26 -1.84 1.62
N GLY A 224 -0.83 -1.17 1.23
CA GLY A 224 -2.19 -1.69 1.38
C GLY A 224 -2.58 -2.65 0.25
N SER A 225 -3.73 -3.32 0.35
CA SER A 225 -4.19 -4.25 -0.68
C SER A 225 -4.80 -3.52 -1.89
N ASN A 226 -4.35 -3.84 -3.11
CA ASN A 226 -4.94 -3.30 -4.34
C ASN A 226 -6.24 -4.02 -4.76
N VAL A 227 -6.54 -5.14 -4.10
CA VAL A 227 -7.77 -5.93 -4.28
C VAL A 227 -8.71 -5.64 -3.11
N ALA A 228 -10.01 -5.89 -3.33
CA ALA A 228 -10.99 -5.92 -2.26
C ALA A 228 -10.55 -6.85 -1.14
N ASN A 229 -10.72 -6.42 0.11
CA ASN A 229 -10.46 -7.24 1.30
C ASN A 229 -11.74 -7.29 2.15
N ARG A 230 -11.68 -7.93 3.33
CA ARG A 230 -12.84 -8.07 4.24
C ARG A 230 -13.47 -6.74 4.69
N TYR A 231 -12.78 -5.62 4.52
CA TYR A 231 -13.24 -4.27 4.87
C TYR A 231 -13.72 -3.47 3.64
N GLY A 232 -13.80 -4.11 2.48
CA GLY A 232 -14.38 -3.55 1.26
C GLY A 232 -13.40 -3.33 0.12
N ALA A 233 -13.91 -2.63 -0.91
CA ALA A 233 -13.19 -2.27 -2.12
C ALA A 233 -11.94 -1.42 -1.84
N PRO A 234 -10.94 -1.41 -2.75
CA PRO A 234 -9.77 -0.57 -2.58
C PRO A 234 -10.14 0.94 -2.57
N PRO A 235 -9.35 1.78 -1.88
CA PRO A 235 -9.60 3.22 -1.87
C PRO A 235 -9.36 3.84 -3.26
N PRO A 236 -10.07 4.91 -3.64
CA PRO A 236 -9.95 5.52 -4.96
C PRO A 236 -8.56 6.15 -5.19
N PRO A 237 -8.18 6.45 -6.44
CA PRO A 237 -6.91 7.10 -6.76
C PRO A 237 -6.68 8.40 -5.98
N ASN A 238 -5.42 8.67 -5.61
CA ASN A 238 -5.07 9.84 -4.79
C ASN A 238 -4.99 11.12 -5.65
N THR A 239 -5.55 12.22 -5.14
CA THR A 239 -5.44 13.54 -5.76
C THR A 239 -4.02 14.11 -5.59
N THR A 240 -3.69 15.16 -6.38
CA THR A 240 -2.40 15.87 -6.27
C THR A 240 -2.20 16.48 -4.89
N ALA A 241 -3.24 17.09 -4.31
CA ALA A 241 -3.20 17.65 -2.96
C ALA A 241 -2.82 16.60 -1.90
N VAL A 242 -3.42 15.41 -1.95
CA VAL A 242 -3.06 14.32 -1.05
C VAL A 242 -1.58 13.97 -1.18
N LYS A 243 -1.07 13.83 -2.42
CA LYS A 243 0.35 13.53 -2.65
C LYS A 243 1.27 14.60 -2.06
N VAL A 244 0.96 15.87 -2.27
CA VAL A 244 1.75 17.00 -1.75
C VAL A 244 1.75 16.99 -0.22
N LEU A 245 0.58 16.87 0.41
CA LEU A 245 0.46 16.79 1.87
C LEU A 245 1.22 15.58 2.44
N SER A 246 1.15 14.42 1.79
CA SER A 246 1.91 13.24 2.21
C SER A 246 3.41 13.51 2.20
N TRP A 247 3.95 14.05 1.09
CA TRP A 247 5.38 14.33 0.99
C TRP A 247 5.84 15.41 1.95
N MET A 248 5.04 16.45 2.15
CA MET A 248 5.29 17.47 3.16
C MET A 248 5.40 16.84 4.56
N TRP A 249 4.53 15.88 4.88
CA TRP A 249 4.59 15.18 6.16
C TRP A 249 5.86 14.34 6.33
N VAL A 250 6.24 13.59 5.31
CA VAL A 250 7.50 12.81 5.33
C VAL A 250 8.70 13.73 5.53
N VAL A 251 8.78 14.83 4.78
CA VAL A 251 9.87 15.81 4.92
C VAL A 251 9.91 16.40 6.33
N LEU A 252 8.76 16.74 6.90
CA LEU A 252 8.69 17.28 8.26
C LEU A 252 9.16 16.26 9.31
N ILE A 253 8.77 14.98 9.19
CA ILE A 253 9.25 13.91 10.09
C ILE A 253 10.77 13.75 9.97
N VAL A 254 11.31 13.73 8.75
CA VAL A 254 12.75 13.62 8.54
C VAL A 254 13.50 14.81 9.12
N ALA A 255 13.01 16.03 8.91
CA ALA A 255 13.59 17.24 9.49
C ALA A 255 13.57 17.22 11.03
N LEU A 256 12.47 16.74 11.63
CA LEU A 256 12.35 16.59 13.08
C LEU A 256 13.35 15.57 13.63
N ILE A 257 13.54 14.43 12.96
CA ILE A 257 14.53 13.42 13.36
C ILE A 257 15.94 14.00 13.30
N ILE A 258 16.30 14.70 12.21
CA ILE A 258 17.61 15.35 12.08
C ILE A 258 17.81 16.38 13.21
N GLY A 259 16.80 17.20 13.48
CA GLY A 259 16.85 18.19 14.57
C GLY A 259 17.04 17.55 15.95
N LEU A 260 16.32 16.46 16.25
CA LEU A 260 16.46 15.71 17.50
C LEU A 260 17.85 15.08 17.64
N VAL A 261 18.38 14.47 16.58
CA VAL A 261 19.71 13.85 16.59
C VAL A 261 20.80 14.91 16.76
N ALA A 262 20.74 16.00 15.99
CA ALA A 262 21.70 17.09 16.06
C ALA A 262 21.68 17.79 17.44
N GLY A 263 20.48 18.10 17.97
CA GLY A 263 20.32 18.70 19.30
C GLY A 263 20.71 17.76 20.44
N GLY A 264 20.49 16.45 20.27
CA GLY A 264 20.95 15.44 21.23
C GLY A 264 22.48 15.34 21.27
N LEU A 265 23.14 15.34 20.10
CA LEU A 265 24.60 15.35 19.99
C LEU A 265 25.20 16.62 20.61
N SER A 266 24.64 17.80 20.32
CA SER A 266 25.13 19.05 20.91
C SER A 266 24.96 19.07 22.43
N SER A 267 23.82 18.59 22.95
CA SER A 267 23.62 18.52 24.40
C SER A 267 24.57 17.53 25.09
N LEU A 268 25.01 16.46 24.41
CA LEU A 268 26.01 15.54 24.94
C LEU A 268 27.40 16.17 24.94
N GLU A 269 27.74 16.95 23.92
CA GLU A 269 28.98 17.72 23.87
C GLU A 269 29.06 18.74 25.01
N ASP A 270 27.99 19.50 25.23
CA ASP A 270 27.90 20.46 26.34
C ASP A 270 28.12 19.76 27.70
N ARG A 271 27.42 18.65 27.95
CA ARG A 271 27.54 17.87 29.20
C ARG A 271 28.92 17.26 29.39
N TYR A 272 29.52 16.78 28.30
CA TYR A 272 30.88 16.24 28.32
C TYR A 272 31.88 17.35 28.66
N SER A 273 31.72 18.53 28.08
CA SER A 273 32.57 19.69 28.36
C SER A 273 32.46 20.16 29.82
N GLU A 274 31.24 20.28 30.37
CA GLU A 274 31.02 20.65 31.78
C GLU A 274 31.62 19.63 32.74
N THR A 275 31.42 18.33 32.47
CA THR A 275 31.98 17.25 33.31
C THR A 275 33.51 17.30 33.28
N SER A 276 34.11 17.42 32.09
CA SER A 276 35.56 17.53 31.94
C SER A 276 36.14 18.78 32.61
N TYR A 277 35.42 19.90 32.60
CA TYR A 277 35.84 21.11 33.29
C TYR A 277 35.80 20.93 34.81
N SER A 278 34.73 20.32 35.34
CA SER A 278 34.62 20.04 36.78
C SER A 278 35.68 19.06 37.29
N GLU A 279 36.00 18.02 36.52
CA GLU A 279 37.00 17.00 36.88
C GLU A 279 38.43 17.58 36.89
N ASN A 280 38.76 18.47 35.94
CA ASN A 280 40.04 19.18 35.91
C ASN A 280 40.19 20.19 37.06
N VAL A 281 39.12 20.86 37.48
CA VAL A 281 39.16 21.79 38.61
C VAL A 281 39.35 21.05 39.94
N ASP A 282 38.67 19.92 40.13
CA ASP A 282 38.75 19.12 41.36
C ASP A 282 40.14 18.46 41.50
N SER A 283 40.69 17.93 40.41
CA SER A 283 42.06 17.36 40.39
C SER A 283 43.15 18.42 40.59
N ALA A 284 43.01 19.62 40.00
CA ALA A 284 43.94 20.72 40.24
C ALA A 284 43.93 21.19 41.72
N SER A 285 42.79 21.12 42.41
CA SER A 285 42.73 21.46 43.84
C SER A 285 43.31 20.40 44.78
N VAL A 286 43.38 19.13 44.35
CA VAL A 286 43.93 18.04 45.17
C VAL A 286 45.47 18.01 45.13
N ASP A 287 46.08 18.42 44.02
CA ASP A 287 47.55 18.44 43.88
C ASP A 287 48.21 19.62 44.60
N GLU A 288 47.45 20.67 44.96
CA GLU A 288 47.98 21.85 45.67
C GLU A 288 48.09 21.64 47.20
N GLU A 289 47.56 20.53 47.73
CA GLU A 289 47.52 20.23 49.18
C GLU A 289 48.56 19.20 49.63
N ALA A 290 49.47 18.77 48.75
CA ALA A 290 50.52 17.78 49.02
C ALA A 290 51.95 18.36 48.89
N GLU A 291 52.31 19.34 49.73
CA GLU A 291 53.71 19.72 49.99
C GLU A 291 54.31 18.83 51.10
N PRO A 292 55.56 18.32 50.97
CA PRO A 292 56.16 17.44 51.96
C PRO A 292 56.68 18.28 53.16
N ALA A 293 56.20 17.96 54.35
CA ALA A 293 56.77 18.48 55.59
C ALA A 293 58.18 17.90 55.81
N ASP A 294 59.23 18.69 55.57
CA ASP A 294 60.54 18.43 56.17
C ASP A 294 61.32 19.70 56.49
N SER A 295 62.07 19.62 57.60
CA SER A 295 63.13 20.51 58.09
C SER A 295 62.73 21.78 58.85
N ALA A 296 62.43 21.61 60.13
CA ALA A 296 62.88 22.55 61.17
C ALA A 296 63.31 21.78 62.44
N ALA A 297 64.55 21.26 62.41
CA ALA A 297 65.23 20.81 63.61
C ALA A 297 65.77 22.03 64.39
N ALA A 298 65.35 22.16 65.64
CA ALA A 298 66.00 23.04 66.62
C ALA A 298 67.44 22.58 66.90
N PRO A 299 68.31 23.48 67.39
CA PRO A 299 68.69 23.29 68.78
C PRO A 299 68.81 24.58 69.62
N VAL A 300 68.76 24.31 70.92
CA VAL A 300 68.92 25.12 72.12
C VAL A 300 70.37 25.62 72.29
N GLU A 301 70.56 26.84 72.79
CA GLU A 301 71.64 27.33 73.71
C GLU A 301 71.44 28.86 73.91
N SER A 302 70.97 29.35 75.08
CA SER A 302 71.66 29.69 76.34
C SER A 302 72.46 31.01 76.35
N GLU A 303 71.99 31.94 77.20
CA GLU A 303 72.71 32.91 78.06
C GLU A 303 73.43 34.18 77.55
N GLN A 304 73.18 35.25 78.35
CA GLN A 304 73.96 36.48 78.64
C GLN A 304 74.05 37.54 77.51
N GLU A 305 73.80 38.83 77.73
CA GLU A 305 73.97 39.74 78.89
C GLU A 305 72.88 40.85 78.89
#